data_AF-A0A1L5KKL6-F1
#
_entry.id   AF-A0A1L5KKL6-F1
#
_cell.length_a   1.000
_cell.length_b   1.000
_cell.length_c   1.000
_cell.angle_alpha   90.00
_cell.angle_beta   90.00
_cell.angle_gamma   90.00
#
_symmetry.space_group_name_H-M   'P 1'
#
loop_
_entity.id
_entity.type
_entity.pdbx_description
1 polymer ?
#
loop_
_entity_poly.entity_id
_entity_poly.type
_entity_poly.pdbx_seq_one_letter_code
_entity_poly.pdbx_strand_id
1 'polypeptide(L)'
;EQKEEKGEERHIISVFKLIQDLLGPSEVKGKSQFKLLMERLPEEHKARWLSGAALNTSDQAMASVLSTALSRLNAFLDSEIEQLLCFETKINTEKFCRNKSAVFLIMPEEDDSKYFLISLIVQQLYREMLSIADEMGGKLPNRVMFFLDEFGTLPAIQSAEMMFSASRSRRIS
;
A
#
# COMPACT_ATOMS: atom_id res chain seq x y z
N GLU A 1 -26.81 20.54 7.55
CA GLU A 1 -26.08 19.31 7.89
C GLU A 1 -25.68 18.63 6.59
N GLN A 2 -24.39 18.68 6.24
CA GLN A 2 -23.86 17.95 5.09
C GLN A 2 -23.70 16.50 5.52
N LYS A 3 -24.38 15.58 4.81
CA LYS A 3 -24.11 14.15 4.89
C LYS A 3 -22.67 13.94 4.39
N GLU A 4 -21.77 13.60 5.30
CA GLU A 4 -20.50 12.96 4.92
C GLU A 4 -20.87 11.67 4.17
N GLU A 5 -20.62 11.65 2.86
CA GLU A 5 -20.47 10.40 2.13
C GLU A 5 -19.31 9.66 2.79
N LYS A 6 -19.62 8.62 3.59
CA LYS A 6 -18.63 7.61 3.97
C LYS A 6 -18.03 7.10 2.67
N GLY A 7 -16.81 7.54 2.35
CA GLY A 7 -16.10 7.09 1.17
C GLY A 7 -16.08 5.56 1.14
N GLU A 8 -16.31 4.97 -0.03
CA GLU A 8 -16.15 3.53 -0.21
C GLU A 8 -14.76 3.13 0.31
N GLU A 9 -14.73 2.41 1.42
CA GLU A 9 -13.53 1.97 2.11
C GLU A 9 -12.75 0.99 1.21
N ARG A 10 -11.84 1.54 0.40
CA ARG A 10 -10.94 0.81 -0.51
C ARG A 10 -9.67 0.45 0.24
N HIS A 11 -9.70 -0.68 0.93
CA HIS A 11 -8.55 -1.18 1.68
C HIS A 11 -8.00 -2.46 1.08
N ILE A 12 -6.82 -2.88 1.55
CA ILE A 12 -6.16 -4.11 1.10
C ILE A 12 -7.05 -5.35 1.31
N ILE A 13 -7.94 -5.29 2.31
CA ILE A 13 -8.94 -6.33 2.58
C ILE A 13 -10.02 -6.39 1.49
N SER A 14 -10.44 -5.24 0.95
CA SER A 14 -11.38 -5.20 -0.17
C SER A 14 -10.78 -5.87 -1.41
N VAL A 15 -9.47 -5.69 -1.64
CA VAL A 15 -8.73 -6.38 -2.71
C VAL A 15 -8.61 -7.88 -2.43
N PHE A 16 -8.33 -8.27 -1.18
CA PHE A 16 -8.29 -9.67 -0.78
C PHE A 16 -9.62 -10.39 -1.04
N LYS A 17 -10.73 -9.80 -0.57
CA LYS A 17 -12.09 -10.33 -0.78
C LYS A 17 -12.40 -10.44 -2.28
N LEU A 18 -12.06 -9.43 -3.06
CA LEU A 18 -12.22 -9.47 -4.52
C LEU A 18 -11.48 -10.66 -5.15
N ILE A 19 -10.21 -10.90 -4.79
CA ILE A 19 -9.44 -12.03 -5.33
C ILE A 19 -10.06 -13.37 -4.91
N GLN A 20 -10.54 -13.47 -3.67
CA GLN A 20 -11.23 -14.66 -3.16
C GLN A 20 -12.50 -14.95 -3.96
N ASP A 21 -13.32 -13.93 -4.21
CA ASP A 21 -14.54 -14.05 -5.02
C ASP A 21 -14.22 -14.46 -6.47
N LEU A 22 -13.12 -13.94 -7.02
CA LEU A 22 -12.66 -14.26 -8.38
C LEU A 22 -12.14 -15.71 -8.52
N LEU A 23 -11.66 -16.32 -7.44
CA LEU A 23 -11.27 -17.73 -7.40
C LEU A 23 -12.49 -18.67 -7.27
N GLY A 24 -13.65 -18.14 -6.92
CA GLY A 24 -14.89 -18.91 -6.79
C GLY A 24 -15.38 -19.48 -8.12
N PRO A 25 -16.26 -20.50 -8.07
CA PRO A 25 -16.89 -21.04 -9.26
C PRO A 25 -17.75 -19.97 -9.95
N SER A 26 -17.77 -20.01 -11.28
CA SER A 26 -18.62 -19.14 -12.09
C SER A 26 -20.00 -19.77 -12.31
N GLU A 27 -21.04 -18.93 -12.28
CA GLU A 27 -22.40 -19.33 -12.64
C GLU A 27 -22.56 -19.59 -14.14
N VAL A 28 -21.66 -19.04 -14.97
CA VAL A 28 -21.70 -19.15 -16.43
C VAL A 28 -20.72 -20.21 -16.91
N LYS A 29 -21.24 -21.25 -17.57
CA LYS A 29 -20.44 -22.36 -18.12
C LYS A 29 -19.38 -21.84 -19.10
N GLY A 30 -18.12 -22.17 -18.83
CA GLY A 30 -16.98 -21.84 -19.69
C GLY A 30 -16.45 -20.41 -19.59
N LYS A 31 -16.86 -19.64 -18.57
CA LYS A 31 -16.28 -18.34 -18.25
C LYS A 31 -15.86 -18.30 -16.78
N SER A 32 -14.66 -17.83 -16.47
CA SER A 32 -14.26 -17.54 -15.10
C SER A 32 -14.95 -16.28 -14.56
N GLN A 33 -15.03 -16.14 -13.22
CA GLN A 33 -15.55 -14.94 -12.56
C GLN A 33 -14.77 -13.68 -12.99
N PHE A 34 -13.45 -13.83 -13.19
CA PHE A 34 -12.59 -12.76 -13.71
C PHE A 34 -13.03 -12.27 -15.08
N LYS A 35 -13.32 -13.20 -16.00
CA LYS A 35 -13.79 -12.85 -17.34
C LYS A 35 -15.13 -12.13 -17.30
N LEU A 36 -16.05 -12.60 -16.46
CA LEU A 36 -17.35 -11.94 -16.25
C LEU A 36 -17.19 -10.52 -15.67
N LEU A 37 -16.28 -10.33 -14.72
CA LEU A 37 -15.99 -9.01 -14.16
C LEU A 37 -15.40 -8.06 -15.22
N MET A 38 -14.45 -8.53 -16.02
CA MET A 38 -13.86 -7.72 -17.09
C MET A 38 -14.87 -7.39 -18.20
N GLU A 39 -15.80 -8.30 -18.50
CA GLU A 39 -16.88 -8.06 -19.48
C GLU A 39 -17.86 -6.95 -19.04
N ARG A 40 -18.05 -6.76 -17.72
CA ARG A 40 -18.86 -5.66 -17.16
C ARG A 40 -18.19 -4.29 -17.26
N LEU A 41 -16.87 -4.24 -17.43
CA LEU A 41 -16.14 -2.98 -17.59
C LEU A 41 -16.24 -2.48 -19.04
N PRO A 42 -16.31 -1.15 -19.26
CA PRO A 42 -16.21 -0.57 -20.60
C PRO A 42 -14.94 -1.03 -21.32
N GLU A 43 -14.98 -1.09 -22.66
CA GLU A 43 -13.83 -1.57 -23.46
C GLU A 43 -12.57 -0.73 -23.25
N GLU A 44 -12.72 0.58 -23.07
CA GLU A 44 -11.62 1.52 -22.83
C GLU A 44 -11.10 1.52 -21.38
N HIS A 45 -11.70 0.72 -20.50
CA HIS A 45 -11.30 0.69 -19.10
C HIS A 45 -9.90 0.08 -18.94
N LYS A 46 -8.97 0.84 -18.31
CA LYS A 46 -7.56 0.43 -18.15
C LYS A 46 -7.37 -0.97 -17.58
N ALA A 47 -8.20 -1.37 -16.61
CA ALA A 47 -8.12 -2.72 -16.03
C ALA A 47 -8.41 -3.82 -17.07
N ARG A 48 -9.37 -3.59 -17.98
CA ARG A 48 -9.68 -4.53 -19.07
C ARG A 48 -8.54 -4.62 -20.06
N TRP A 49 -7.94 -3.49 -20.43
CA TRP A 49 -6.77 -3.45 -21.30
C TRP A 49 -5.56 -4.18 -20.71
N LEU A 50 -5.19 -3.86 -19.46
CA LEU A 50 -4.05 -4.48 -18.77
C LEU A 50 -4.29 -5.98 -18.50
N SER A 51 -5.55 -6.40 -18.36
CA SER A 51 -5.93 -7.80 -18.20
C SER A 51 -5.90 -8.64 -19.49
N GLY A 52 -5.60 -8.05 -20.65
CA GLY A 52 -5.70 -8.74 -21.94
C GLY A 52 -4.88 -10.03 -22.02
N ALA A 53 -3.69 -10.08 -21.42
CA ALA A 53 -2.89 -11.31 -21.33
C ALA A 53 -3.56 -12.37 -20.43
N ALA A 54 -4.15 -11.95 -19.31
CA ALA A 54 -4.86 -12.84 -18.39
C ALA A 54 -6.16 -13.38 -18.99
N LEU A 55 -6.92 -12.56 -19.73
CA LEU A 55 -8.17 -12.98 -20.40
C LEU A 55 -7.99 -14.06 -21.47
N ASN A 56 -6.78 -14.15 -22.03
CA ASN A 56 -6.42 -15.12 -23.07
C ASN A 56 -5.64 -16.33 -22.51
N THR A 57 -5.38 -16.35 -21.20
CA THR A 57 -4.67 -17.43 -20.51
C THR A 57 -5.66 -18.51 -20.05
N SER A 58 -5.18 -19.75 -19.86
CA SER A 58 -6.02 -20.84 -19.35
C SER A 58 -6.52 -20.56 -17.93
N ASP A 59 -7.72 -21.06 -17.60
CA ASP A 59 -8.33 -20.89 -16.28
C ASP A 59 -7.42 -21.41 -15.15
N GLN A 60 -6.70 -22.51 -15.39
CA GLN A 60 -5.77 -23.09 -14.41
C GLN A 60 -4.56 -22.17 -14.12
N ALA A 61 -3.97 -21.56 -15.15
CA ALA A 61 -2.85 -20.65 -14.95
C ALA A 61 -3.32 -19.35 -14.26
N MET A 62 -4.52 -18.86 -14.59
CA MET A 62 -5.13 -17.72 -13.91
C MET A 62 -5.38 -18.01 -12.42
N ALA A 63 -5.93 -19.17 -12.09
CA ALA A 63 -6.14 -19.60 -10.71
C ALA A 63 -4.82 -19.68 -9.93
N SER A 64 -3.75 -20.18 -10.55
CA SER A 64 -2.41 -20.21 -9.93
C SER A 64 -1.87 -18.82 -9.63
N VAL A 65 -2.06 -17.85 -10.54
CA VAL A 65 -1.64 -16.46 -10.34
C VAL A 65 -2.43 -15.81 -9.20
N LEU A 66 -3.76 -15.95 -9.22
CA LEU A 66 -4.65 -15.40 -8.18
C LEU A 66 -4.36 -16.03 -6.81
N SER A 67 -4.11 -17.34 -6.74
CA SER A 67 -3.74 -18.03 -5.50
C SER A 67 -2.39 -17.56 -4.96
N THR A 68 -1.43 -17.26 -5.84
CA THR A 68 -0.12 -16.72 -5.44
C THR A 68 -0.29 -15.31 -4.89
N ALA A 69 -1.12 -14.47 -5.54
CA ALA A 69 -1.44 -13.13 -5.05
C ALA A 69 -2.13 -13.18 -3.68
N LEU A 70 -3.12 -14.07 -3.52
CA LEU A 70 -3.83 -14.28 -2.25
C LEU A 70 -2.85 -14.67 -1.12
N SER A 71 -1.93 -15.60 -1.40
CA SER A 71 -0.92 -16.03 -0.42
C SER A 71 0.00 -14.89 0.02
N ARG A 72 0.30 -13.91 -0.86
CA ARG A 72 1.10 -12.73 -0.50
C ARG A 72 0.28 -11.73 0.31
N LEU A 73 -1.01 -11.60 0.01
CA LEU A 73 -1.92 -10.73 0.76
C LEU A 73 -2.22 -11.26 2.17
N ASN A 74 -2.11 -12.58 2.41
CA ASN A 74 -2.30 -13.16 3.75
C ASN A 74 -1.42 -12.52 4.82
N ALA A 75 -0.22 -12.03 4.47
CA ALA A 75 0.65 -11.31 5.40
C ALA A 75 0.06 -10.00 5.95
N PHE A 76 -1.03 -9.50 5.34
CA PHE A 76 -1.70 -8.25 5.71
C PHE A 76 -3.06 -8.49 6.41
N LEU A 77 -3.45 -9.75 6.63
CA LEU A 77 -4.76 -10.15 7.17
C LEU A 77 -4.76 -10.44 8.67
N ASP A 78 -3.75 -9.96 9.40
CA ASP A 78 -3.81 -9.92 10.86
C ASP A 78 -4.73 -8.77 11.28
N SER A 79 -5.63 -9.03 12.22
CA SER A 79 -6.51 -8.04 12.84
C SER A 79 -5.78 -6.79 13.35
N GLU A 80 -4.53 -6.93 13.81
CA GLU A 80 -3.70 -5.80 14.25
C GLU A 80 -3.23 -4.93 13.07
N ILE A 81 -2.90 -5.58 11.95
CA ILE A 81 -2.44 -4.92 10.73
C ILE A 81 -3.62 -4.26 9.99
N GLU A 82 -4.79 -4.89 10.02
CA GLU A 82 -6.04 -4.31 9.52
C GLU A 82 -6.34 -2.97 10.18
N GLN A 83 -6.15 -2.85 11.50
CA GLN A 83 -6.33 -1.60 12.23
C GLN A 83 -5.39 -0.48 11.75
N LEU A 84 -4.17 -0.83 11.37
CA LEU A 84 -3.16 0.11 10.89
C LEU A 84 -3.39 0.55 9.43
N LEU A 85 -3.87 -0.36 8.57
CA LEU A 85 -3.97 -0.15 7.12
C LEU A 85 -5.34 0.30 6.63
N CYS A 86 -6.42 -0.10 7.34
CA CYS A 86 -7.79 0.07 6.86
C CYS A 86 -8.53 1.23 7.54
N PHE A 87 -7.99 1.78 8.62
CA PHE A 87 -8.61 2.91 9.33
C PHE A 87 -7.82 4.19 9.08
N GLU A 88 -8.44 5.34 9.37
CA GLU A 88 -7.86 6.66 9.09
C GLU A 88 -6.39 6.75 9.49
N THR A 89 -5.55 7.17 8.54
CA THR A 89 -4.13 7.41 8.77
C THR A 89 -3.96 8.46 9.86
N LYS A 90 -3.52 8.03 11.04
CA LYS A 90 -3.29 8.92 12.19
C LYS A 90 -2.17 9.95 11.95
N ILE A 91 -1.31 9.69 10.96
CA ILE A 91 -0.19 10.57 10.61
C ILE A 91 -0.55 11.35 9.35
N ASN A 92 -0.79 12.66 9.51
CA ASN A 92 -0.86 13.59 8.40
C ASN A 92 0.54 14.19 8.19
N THR A 93 1.22 13.77 7.12
CA THR A 93 2.62 14.14 6.87
C THR A 93 2.78 15.64 6.62
N GLU A 94 1.83 16.30 5.95
CA GLU A 94 1.88 17.76 5.74
C GLU A 94 1.84 18.52 7.08
N LYS A 95 0.90 18.17 7.96
CA LYS A 95 0.77 18.76 9.30
C LYS A 95 2.02 18.46 10.13
N PHE A 96 2.57 17.26 10.03
CA PHE A 96 3.81 16.86 10.69
C PHE A 96 4.99 17.72 10.22
N CYS A 97 5.15 17.96 8.91
CA CYS A 97 6.23 18.79 8.38
C CYS A 97 6.11 20.27 8.75
N ARG A 98 4.91 20.76 9.08
CA ARG A 98 4.65 22.17 9.43
C ARG A 98 4.67 22.45 10.93
N ASN A 99 4.45 21.45 11.78
CA ASN A 99 4.36 21.62 13.24
C ASN A 99 5.44 20.82 13.97
N LYS A 100 5.90 21.32 15.13
CA LYS A 100 6.80 20.55 16.00
C LYS A 100 6.10 19.29 16.49
N SER A 101 6.54 18.15 15.98
CA SER A 101 5.89 16.85 16.17
C SER A 101 6.95 15.76 16.29
N ALA A 102 6.63 14.66 16.97
CA ALA A 102 7.46 13.47 17.04
C ALA A 102 6.59 12.24 16.77
N VAL A 103 7.12 11.28 16.00
CA VAL A 103 6.49 10.00 15.71
C VAL A 103 7.39 8.91 16.24
N PHE A 104 6.82 8.00 17.02
CA PHE A 104 7.51 6.82 17.54
C PHE A 104 6.92 5.60 16.85
N LEU A 105 7.79 4.81 16.22
CA LEU A 105 7.45 3.51 15.65
C LEU A 105 8.00 2.46 16.61
N ILE A 106 7.11 1.71 17.27
CA ILE A 106 7.48 0.70 18.26
C ILE A 106 7.34 -0.66 17.59
N MET A 107 8.40 -1.45 17.60
CA MET A 107 8.42 -2.79 17.04
C MET A 107 7.99 -3.81 18.11
N PRO A 108 7.16 -4.80 17.76
CA PRO A 108 6.86 -5.91 18.65
C PRO A 108 8.08 -6.85 18.73
N GLU A 109 8.64 -7.08 19.92
CA GLU A 109 9.84 -7.93 20.10
C GLU A 109 9.57 -9.41 19.77
N GLU A 110 8.31 -9.85 19.85
CA GLU A 110 7.92 -11.26 19.81
C GLU A 110 7.62 -11.77 18.39
N ASP A 111 7.42 -10.88 17.41
CA ASP A 111 6.92 -11.24 16.07
C ASP A 111 7.59 -10.41 14.95
N ASP A 112 8.60 -11.01 14.32
CA ASP A 112 9.37 -10.43 13.22
C ASP A 112 8.55 -10.31 11.92
N SER A 113 7.42 -11.01 11.80
CA SER A 113 6.57 -10.97 10.62
C SER A 113 5.96 -9.59 10.37
N LYS A 114 5.93 -8.72 11.40
CA LYS A 114 5.39 -7.36 11.34
C LYS A 114 6.43 -6.31 10.97
N TYR A 115 7.72 -6.66 10.95
CA TYR A 115 8.81 -5.68 10.77
C TYR A 115 8.75 -4.98 9.39
N PHE A 116 8.21 -5.65 8.37
CA PHE A 116 8.08 -5.04 7.05
C PHE A 116 7.16 -3.80 7.06
N LEU A 117 6.21 -3.71 7.99
CA LEU A 117 5.32 -2.56 8.13
C LEU A 117 6.08 -1.31 8.53
N ILE A 118 7.10 -1.44 9.38
CA ILE A 118 7.96 -0.33 9.77
C ILE A 118 8.72 0.19 8.56
N SER A 119 9.35 -0.73 7.81
CA SER A 119 10.04 -0.36 6.57
C SER A 119 9.10 0.32 5.57
N LEU A 120 7.85 -0.15 5.47
CA LEU A 120 6.83 0.44 4.61
C LEU A 120 6.42 1.85 5.08
N ILE A 121 6.15 2.04 6.37
CA ILE A 121 5.79 3.36 6.94
C ILE A 121 6.92 4.36 6.69
N VAL A 122 8.16 3.98 7.00
CA VAL A 122 9.34 4.83 6.81
C VAL A 122 9.49 5.20 5.33
N GLN A 123 9.34 4.24 4.42
CA GLN A 123 9.39 4.47 2.98
C GLN A 123 8.30 5.44 2.51
N GLN A 124 7.07 5.27 2.98
CA GLN A 124 5.93 6.10 2.55
C GLN A 124 6.02 7.52 3.10
N LEU A 125 6.35 7.68 4.39
CA LEU A 125 6.60 8.99 4.98
C LEU A 125 7.68 9.73 4.19
N TYR A 126 8.80 9.06 3.90
CA TYR A 126 9.89 9.65 3.12
C TYR A 126 9.42 10.14 1.74
N ARG A 127 8.71 9.30 0.98
CA ARG A 127 8.21 9.65 -0.36
C ARG A 127 7.23 10.82 -0.32
N GLU A 128 6.32 10.82 0.66
CA GLU A 128 5.34 11.90 0.80
C GLU A 128 6.04 13.22 1.16
N MET A 129 7.02 13.20 2.05
CA MET A 129 7.84 14.38 2.36
C MET A 129 8.63 14.89 1.16
N LEU A 130 9.09 14.03 0.26
CA LEU A 130 9.71 14.49 -0.99
C LEU A 130 8.70 15.28 -1.84
N SER A 131 7.47 14.77 -1.99
CA SER A 131 6.40 15.47 -2.71
C SER A 131 6.10 16.83 -2.06
N ILE A 132 5.92 16.85 -0.74
CA ILE A 132 5.66 18.07 0.02
C ILE A 132 6.83 19.07 -0.13
N ALA A 133 8.07 18.60 -0.06
CA ALA A 133 9.23 19.46 -0.24
C ALA A 133 9.27 20.07 -1.64
N ASP A 134 9.00 19.27 -2.69
CA ASP A 134 8.99 19.73 -4.07
C ASP A 134 7.87 20.76 -4.30
N GLU A 135 6.67 20.57 -3.72
CA GLU A 135 5.56 21.54 -3.73
C GLU A 135 5.90 22.85 -2.98
N MET A 136 6.79 22.78 -1.98
CA MET A 136 7.21 23.92 -1.15
C MET A 136 8.49 24.61 -1.64
N GLY A 137 8.82 24.47 -2.93
CA GLY A 137 10.00 25.10 -3.52
C GLY A 137 11.29 24.32 -3.26
N GLY A 138 11.18 23.00 -3.11
CA GLY A 138 12.29 22.05 -2.99
C GLY A 138 12.78 21.80 -1.56
N LYS A 139 12.09 22.28 -0.51
CA LYS A 139 12.49 22.10 0.89
C LYS A 139 11.28 22.02 1.83
N LEU A 140 11.38 21.19 2.86
CA LEU A 140 10.39 21.17 3.94
C LEU A 140 10.44 22.45 4.80
N PRO A 141 9.31 22.91 5.36
CA PRO A 141 9.25 24.10 6.21
C PRO A 141 10.09 23.88 7.49
N ASN A 142 9.85 22.76 8.17
CA ASN A 142 10.67 22.29 9.28
C ASN A 142 11.56 21.13 8.84
N ARG A 143 12.76 21.07 9.42
CA ARG A 143 13.65 19.92 9.22
C ARG A 143 13.06 18.70 9.92
N VAL A 144 13.03 17.57 9.21
CA VAL A 144 12.65 16.26 9.75
C VAL A 144 13.91 15.43 9.93
N MET A 145 14.01 14.74 11.06
CA MET A 145 15.12 13.85 11.41
C MET A 145 14.57 12.43 11.62
N PHE A 146 15.20 11.45 10.96
CA PHE A 146 14.92 10.03 11.13
C PHE A 146 15.90 9.40 12.10
N PHE A 147 15.38 9.00 13.27
CA PHE A 147 16.12 8.17 14.22
C PHE A 147 15.70 6.72 14.03
N LEU A 148 16.29 6.05 13.04
CA LEU A 148 16.04 4.64 12.75
C LEU A 148 16.97 3.77 13.60
N ASP A 149 16.65 3.67 14.89
CA ASP A 149 17.34 2.69 15.75
C ASP A 149 17.10 1.28 15.20
N GLU A 150 18.09 0.42 15.32
CA GLU A 150 18.10 -0.91 14.70
C GLU A 150 17.92 -0.95 13.16
N PHE A 151 18.35 0.08 12.41
CA PHE A 151 18.25 0.07 10.94
C PHE A 151 18.78 -1.22 10.25
N GLY A 152 19.74 -1.92 10.88
CA GLY A 152 20.27 -3.19 10.37
C GLY A 152 19.38 -4.42 10.59
N THR A 153 18.40 -4.37 11.50
CA THR A 153 17.44 -5.46 11.75
C THR A 153 16.19 -5.31 10.90
N LEU A 154 15.90 -4.08 10.46
CA LEU A 154 14.76 -3.79 9.61
C LEU A 154 14.89 -4.45 8.23
N PRO A 155 13.78 -4.99 7.67
CA PRO A 155 13.74 -5.38 6.27
C PRO A 155 14.15 -4.21 5.36
N ALA A 156 14.80 -4.54 4.24
CA ALA A 156 15.36 -3.55 3.33
C ALA A 156 14.32 -2.48 2.93
N ILE A 157 14.57 -1.24 3.34
CA ILE A 157 13.77 -0.08 2.93
C ILE A 157 14.15 0.26 1.49
N GLN A 158 13.20 0.11 0.56
CA GLN A 158 13.47 0.44 -0.83
C GLN A 158 13.79 1.93 -0.94
N SER A 159 14.81 2.25 -1.75
CA SER A 159 15.27 3.64 -1.94
C SER A 159 15.91 4.28 -0.70
N ALA A 160 16.37 3.50 0.28
CA ALA A 160 17.15 4.02 1.40
C ALA A 160 18.38 4.82 0.93
N GLU A 161 19.06 4.38 -0.13
CA GLU A 161 20.18 5.13 -0.72
C GLU A 161 19.78 6.53 -1.22
N MET A 162 18.59 6.66 -1.81
CA MET A 162 18.02 7.96 -2.18
C MET A 162 17.68 8.79 -0.94
N MET A 163 17.23 8.14 0.14
CA MET A 163 17.03 8.77 1.45
C MET A 163 18.33 9.32 2.04
N PHE A 164 19.49 8.75 1.75
CA PHE A 164 20.76 9.33 2.24
C PHE A 164 21.32 10.41 1.30
N SER A 165 21.16 10.24 -0.01
CA SER A 165 21.79 11.11 -1.01
C SER A 165 20.98 12.38 -1.33
N ALA A 166 19.65 12.29 -1.42
CA ALA A 166 18.78 13.35 -1.95
C ALA A 166 17.93 14.08 -0.88
N SER A 167 17.92 13.58 0.35
CA SER A 167 17.13 14.09 1.47
C SER A 167 17.68 15.40 2.04
N ARG A 168 19.01 15.54 2.11
CA ARG A 168 19.68 16.64 2.81
C ARG A 168 19.32 18.00 2.21
N SER A 169 19.26 18.10 0.87
CA SER A 169 18.87 19.32 0.16
C SER A 169 17.44 19.76 0.48
N ARG A 170 16.57 18.80 0.83
CA ARG A 170 15.14 18.97 1.14
C ARG A 170 14.85 19.15 2.64
N ARG A 171 15.90 19.24 3.48
CA ARG A 171 15.81 19.29 4.96
C ARG A 171 15.21 18.02 5.59
N ILE A 172 15.48 16.87 4.98
CA ILE A 172 15.25 15.55 5.55
C ILE A 172 16.63 14.97 5.89
N SER A 173 16.79 14.30 7.03
CA SER A 173 18.06 13.72 7.45
C SER A 173 17.85 12.47 8.28
#